data_AF-A0A286SAF3-F1
#
_entry.id   AF-A0A286SAF3-F1
#
_cell.length_a   1.000
_cell.length_b   1.000
_cell.length_c   1.000
_cell.angle_alpha   90.00
_cell.angle_beta   90.00
_cell.angle_gamma   90.00
#
_symmetry.space_group_name_H-M   'P 1'
#
loop_
_entity.id
_entity.type
_entity.pdbx_description
1 polymer ?
#
loop_
_entity_poly.entity_id
_entity_poly.type
_entity_poly.pdbx_seq_one_letter_code
_entity_poly.pdbx_strand_id
1 'polypeptide(L)'
;TVFADLFDPIIEDYHGGFKKTDKHPPKNWGDVNTFANLDAAGEYIVSTRVRCGRSMEGYPFNPCLTEDQYKDMESKVSTTLSGLEAELKGTFYPLTGMGKDVQQKLIDDHFLFKEGDRFLQAANACRYWPSGRGIYHNDNKTFLVWCNEEDHLRLISMQMGGDLGEVYRRLVTAVNDIEKRIPFSHNDRLGFLTFCPTNLGTTVRASVHIKVPKLAANKAKLDEVAGKYNLQVRGT
;
A
#
# COMPACT_ATOMS: atom_id res chain seq x y z
N THR A 1 0.26 21.92 4.60
CA THR A 1 0.96 23.22 4.66
C THR A 1 0.91 23.86 6.04
N VAL A 2 -0.22 23.81 6.76
CA VAL A 2 -0.36 24.42 8.11
C VAL A 2 0.76 24.05 9.10
N PHE A 3 1.16 22.77 9.15
CA PHE A 3 2.21 22.27 10.06
C PHE A 3 3.54 21.99 9.34
N ALA A 4 3.86 22.75 8.30
CA ALA A 4 5.04 22.52 7.46
C ALA A 4 6.36 22.54 8.25
N ASP A 5 6.51 23.42 9.25
CA ASP A 5 7.74 23.51 10.03
C ASP A 5 8.02 22.27 10.88
N LEU A 6 6.99 21.47 11.18
CA LEU A 6 7.16 20.15 11.79
C LEU A 6 7.39 19.06 10.72
N PHE A 7 6.55 19.03 9.69
CA PHE A 7 6.57 17.91 8.74
C PHE A 7 7.69 17.98 7.71
N ASP A 8 8.08 19.16 7.25
CA ASP A 8 9.14 19.30 6.23
C ASP A 8 10.47 18.67 6.67
N PRO A 9 11.03 18.95 7.88
CA PRO A 9 12.27 18.29 8.30
C PRO A 9 12.11 16.78 8.49
N ILE A 10 10.94 16.30 8.94
CA ILE A 10 10.66 14.85 9.08
C ILE A 10 10.61 14.17 7.71
N ILE A 11 9.98 14.81 6.72
CA ILE A 11 9.91 14.31 5.34
C ILE A 11 11.31 14.29 4.72
N GLU A 12 12.08 15.36 4.90
CA GLU A 12 13.45 15.47 4.39
C GLU A 12 14.36 14.37 4.97
N ASP A 13 14.30 14.14 6.29
CA ASP A 13 15.07 13.10 6.96
C ASP A 13 14.66 11.70 6.48
N TYR A 14 13.37 11.36 6.57
CA TYR A 14 12.89 10.02 6.24
C TYR A 14 13.14 9.61 4.78
N HIS A 15 12.94 10.54 3.84
CA HIS A 15 13.11 10.25 2.41
C HIS A 15 14.55 10.48 1.92
N GLY A 16 15.50 10.73 2.82
CA GLY A 16 16.92 10.83 2.48
C GLY A 16 17.28 12.07 1.63
N GLY A 17 16.54 13.16 1.82
CA GLY A 17 16.71 14.42 1.10
C GLY A 17 15.45 14.84 0.34
N PHE A 18 14.76 15.86 0.86
CA PHE A 18 13.61 16.50 0.21
C PHE A 18 13.37 17.91 0.78
N LYS A 19 14.11 18.89 0.27
CA LYS A 19 14.10 20.26 0.80
C LYS A 19 12.74 20.92 0.63
N LYS A 20 12.51 22.02 1.35
CA LYS A 20 11.29 22.86 1.20
C LYS A 20 11.07 23.35 -0.23
N THR A 21 12.15 23.55 -1.00
CA THR A 21 12.12 24.00 -2.40
C THR A 21 11.91 22.88 -3.42
N ASP A 22 12.11 21.64 -3.01
CA ASP A 22 12.03 20.48 -3.91
C ASP A 22 10.56 20.15 -4.21
N LYS A 23 10.35 19.52 -5.36
CA LYS A 23 9.04 19.01 -5.79
C LYS A 23 9.17 17.56 -6.21
N HIS A 24 8.21 16.75 -5.79
CA HIS A 24 8.08 15.38 -6.27
C HIS A 24 7.83 15.40 -7.79
N PRO A 25 8.50 14.54 -8.57
CA PRO A 25 8.31 14.52 -10.02
C PRO A 25 6.89 14.06 -10.40
N PRO A 26 6.44 14.34 -11.64
CA PRO A 26 5.22 13.75 -12.17
C PRO A 26 5.25 12.22 -12.11
N LYS A 27 4.07 11.60 -11.96
CA LYS A 27 3.93 10.13 -11.98
C LYS A 27 4.57 9.57 -13.25
N ASN A 28 5.52 8.66 -13.09
CA ASN A 28 6.16 7.94 -14.19
C ASN A 28 6.44 6.49 -13.78
N TRP A 29 5.80 5.53 -14.45
CA TRP A 29 6.00 4.10 -14.19
C TRP A 29 7.26 3.52 -14.85
N GLY A 30 7.93 4.29 -15.72
CA GLY A 30 9.03 3.82 -16.54
C GLY A 30 8.61 2.79 -17.58
N ASP A 31 9.60 2.11 -18.17
CA ASP A 31 9.35 0.92 -18.98
C ASP A 31 9.14 -0.29 -18.06
N VAL A 32 7.88 -0.71 -17.96
CA VAL A 32 7.43 -1.82 -17.09
C VAL A 32 7.99 -3.19 -17.50
N ASN A 33 8.67 -3.30 -18.64
CA ASN A 33 9.30 -4.53 -19.12
C ASN A 33 10.76 -4.67 -18.67
N THR A 34 11.34 -3.65 -18.04
CA THR A 34 12.75 -3.66 -17.60
C THR A 34 13.00 -4.56 -16.39
N PHE A 35 11.97 -4.81 -15.57
CA PHE A 35 12.10 -5.65 -14.38
C PHE A 35 11.99 -7.14 -14.72
N ALA A 36 12.95 -7.91 -14.21
CA ALA A 36 13.02 -9.36 -14.37
C ALA A 36 12.65 -10.09 -13.05
N ASN A 37 12.68 -11.42 -13.11
CA ASN A 37 12.64 -12.25 -11.91
C ASN A 37 13.93 -12.04 -11.08
N LEU A 38 13.75 -11.62 -9.82
CA LEU A 38 14.82 -11.31 -8.88
C LEU A 38 15.55 -12.56 -8.35
N ASP A 39 14.95 -13.73 -8.47
CA ASP A 39 15.47 -15.01 -8.00
C ASP A 39 14.98 -16.16 -8.90
N ALA A 40 15.57 -16.24 -10.10
CA ALA A 40 15.17 -17.22 -11.11
C ALA A 40 15.36 -18.69 -10.66
N ALA A 41 16.28 -18.95 -9.73
CA ALA A 41 16.50 -20.27 -9.15
C ALA A 41 15.50 -20.61 -8.03
N GLY A 42 14.81 -19.61 -7.45
CA GLY A 42 13.83 -19.79 -6.40
C GLY A 42 14.40 -20.23 -5.05
N GLU A 43 15.68 -19.91 -4.79
CA GLU A 43 16.40 -20.36 -3.59
C GLU A 43 16.16 -19.45 -2.37
N TYR A 44 15.83 -18.19 -2.61
CA TYR A 44 15.80 -17.14 -1.60
C TYR A 44 14.40 -16.53 -1.44
N ILE A 45 13.78 -16.09 -2.53
CA ILE A 45 12.54 -15.29 -2.48
C ILE A 45 11.32 -16.22 -2.36
N VAL A 46 10.56 -16.02 -1.29
CA VAL A 46 9.29 -16.71 -1.03
C VAL A 46 8.16 -16.07 -1.81
N SER A 47 8.05 -14.74 -1.75
CA SER A 47 7.02 -13.97 -2.43
C SER A 47 7.46 -12.54 -2.71
N THR A 48 6.87 -11.95 -3.74
CA THR A 48 7.11 -10.56 -4.17
C THR A 48 5.81 -9.78 -4.10
N ARG A 49 5.89 -8.53 -3.62
CA ARG A 49 4.73 -7.66 -3.43
C ARG A 49 5.08 -6.21 -3.71
N VAL A 50 4.27 -5.54 -4.53
CA VAL A 50 4.33 -4.09 -4.74
C VAL A 50 2.98 -3.50 -4.37
N ARG A 51 2.99 -2.43 -3.58
CA ARG A 51 1.78 -1.67 -3.24
C ARG A 51 1.92 -0.20 -3.57
N CYS A 52 0.81 0.50 -3.70
CA CYS A 52 0.72 1.96 -3.59
C CYS A 52 -0.47 2.37 -2.71
N GLY A 53 -0.41 3.59 -2.16
CA GLY A 53 -1.47 4.21 -1.39
C GLY A 53 -2.17 5.31 -2.19
N ARG A 54 -3.47 5.49 -1.99
CA ARG A 54 -4.24 6.57 -2.62
C ARG A 54 -5.28 7.14 -1.65
N SER A 55 -5.48 8.44 -1.76
CA SER A 55 -6.47 9.18 -0.97
C SER A 55 -7.49 9.83 -1.88
N MET A 56 -8.75 9.43 -1.76
CA MET A 56 -9.85 9.97 -2.56
C MET A 56 -10.00 11.49 -2.36
N GLU A 57 -10.09 12.23 -3.45
CA GLU A 57 -10.36 13.68 -3.42
C GLU A 57 -11.74 13.95 -2.78
N GLY A 58 -11.85 15.04 -2.01
CA GLY A 58 -13.07 15.41 -1.30
C GLY A 58 -13.24 14.76 0.08
N TYR A 59 -12.35 13.86 0.49
CA TYR A 59 -12.34 13.25 1.82
C TYR A 59 -11.06 13.60 2.59
N PRO A 60 -11.18 13.99 3.87
CA PRO A 60 -10.00 14.14 4.72
C PRO A 60 -9.48 12.76 5.17
N PHE A 61 -8.30 12.73 5.77
CA PHE A 61 -7.78 11.49 6.36
C PHE A 61 -8.57 11.03 7.59
N ASN A 62 -8.35 9.78 7.99
CA ASN A 62 -9.06 9.05 9.04
C ASN A 62 -9.44 9.86 10.31
N PRO A 63 -8.56 10.68 10.92
CA PRO A 63 -8.89 11.39 12.15
C PRO A 63 -10.02 12.42 11.99
N CYS A 64 -10.35 12.80 10.76
CA CYS A 64 -11.38 13.78 10.42
C CYS A 64 -12.60 13.15 9.70
N LEU A 65 -12.56 11.85 9.38
CA LEU A 65 -13.68 11.17 8.73
C LEU A 65 -14.85 10.96 9.71
N THR A 66 -16.07 11.09 9.21
CA THR A 66 -17.29 10.63 9.89
C THR A 66 -17.61 9.19 9.50
N GLU A 67 -18.48 8.52 10.25
CA GLU A 67 -18.91 7.16 9.90
C GLU A 67 -19.60 7.10 8.53
N ASP A 68 -20.44 8.09 8.22
CA ASP A 68 -21.12 8.14 6.92
C ASP A 68 -20.14 8.33 5.76
N GLN A 69 -19.07 9.11 5.95
CA GLN A 69 -18.00 9.22 4.96
C GLN A 69 -17.28 7.89 4.75
N TYR A 70 -17.01 7.12 5.80
CA TYR A 70 -16.44 5.77 5.65
C TYR A 70 -17.33 4.87 4.77
N LYS A 71 -18.65 4.87 5.01
CA LYS A 71 -19.62 4.09 4.22
C LYS A 71 -19.74 4.57 2.78
N ASP A 72 -19.78 5.87 2.57
CA ASP A 72 -19.84 6.47 1.22
C ASP A 72 -18.58 6.14 0.40
N MET A 73 -17.40 6.24 1.03
CA MET A 73 -16.14 5.82 0.41
C MET A 73 -16.13 4.33 0.08
N GLU A 74 -16.57 3.46 0.99
CA GLU A 74 -16.70 2.02 0.75
C GLU A 74 -17.62 1.73 -0.45
N SER A 75 -18.78 2.39 -0.52
CA SER A 75 -19.72 2.23 -1.63
C SER A 75 -19.10 2.65 -2.97
N LYS A 76 -18.42 3.80 -3.01
CA LYS A 76 -17.72 4.30 -4.22
C LYS A 76 -16.60 3.37 -4.66
N VAL A 77 -15.79 2.89 -3.72
CA VAL A 77 -14.68 1.98 -4.00
C VAL A 77 -15.20 0.63 -4.48
N SER A 78 -16.11 -0.01 -3.75
CA SER A 78 -16.68 -1.31 -4.13
C SER A 78 -17.36 -1.27 -5.50
N THR A 79 -18.16 -0.24 -5.78
CA THR A 79 -18.79 -0.03 -7.10
C THR A 79 -17.74 0.09 -8.20
N THR A 80 -16.68 0.87 -7.98
CA THR A 80 -15.61 1.05 -8.95
C THR A 80 -14.88 -0.27 -9.24
N LEU A 81 -14.56 -1.02 -8.19
CA LEU A 81 -13.80 -2.26 -8.28
C LEU A 81 -14.62 -3.43 -8.87
N SER A 82 -15.95 -3.39 -8.77
CA SER A 82 -16.81 -4.39 -9.45
C SER A 82 -16.73 -4.32 -10.98
N GLY A 83 -16.30 -3.19 -11.53
CA GLY A 83 -16.09 -3.00 -12.97
C GLY A 83 -14.69 -3.36 -13.45
N LEU A 84 -13.84 -3.99 -12.62
CA LEU A 84 -12.55 -4.50 -13.07
C LEU A 84 -12.73 -5.82 -13.82
N GLU A 85 -11.94 -5.99 -14.87
CA GLU A 85 -12.07 -7.12 -15.80
C GLU A 85 -10.77 -7.94 -15.90
N ALA A 86 -10.83 -9.03 -16.66
CA ALA A 86 -9.71 -9.94 -16.92
C ALA A 86 -9.00 -10.38 -15.63
N GLU A 87 -7.67 -10.28 -15.57
CA GLU A 87 -6.86 -10.68 -14.42
C GLU A 87 -7.21 -9.90 -13.13
N LEU A 88 -7.76 -8.69 -13.26
CA LEU A 88 -8.08 -7.83 -12.12
C LEU A 88 -9.49 -8.08 -11.56
N LYS A 89 -10.33 -8.83 -12.28
CA LYS A 89 -11.71 -9.14 -11.86
C LYS A 89 -11.69 -9.90 -10.54
N GLY A 90 -12.57 -9.49 -9.63
CA GLY A 90 -12.60 -9.96 -8.27
C GLY A 90 -13.85 -9.52 -7.52
N THR A 91 -13.84 -9.76 -6.21
CA THR A 91 -14.96 -9.50 -5.32
C THR A 91 -14.53 -8.58 -4.19
N PHE A 92 -15.41 -7.65 -3.81
CA PHE A 92 -15.26 -6.82 -2.62
C PHE A 92 -15.92 -7.52 -1.43
N TYR A 93 -15.18 -7.65 -0.33
CA TYR A 93 -15.61 -8.25 0.92
C TYR A 93 -15.58 -7.18 2.02
N PRO A 94 -16.75 -6.65 2.42
CA PRO A 94 -16.86 -5.78 3.58
C PRO A 94 -16.36 -6.51 4.83
N LEU A 95 -15.65 -5.80 5.72
CA LEU A 95 -15.30 -6.35 7.04
C LEU A 95 -16.54 -6.41 7.95
N THR A 96 -17.50 -5.51 7.73
CA THR A 96 -18.78 -5.57 8.43
C THR A 96 -19.52 -6.85 8.04
N GLY A 97 -19.76 -7.72 9.01
CA GLY A 97 -20.40 -9.03 8.79
C GLY A 97 -19.45 -10.15 8.36
N MET A 98 -18.15 -9.90 8.22
CA MET A 98 -17.15 -10.95 7.94
C MET A 98 -16.98 -11.86 9.17
N GLY A 99 -17.04 -13.17 8.95
CA GLY A 99 -16.74 -14.17 9.99
C GLY A 99 -15.31 -14.00 10.52
N LYS A 100 -15.12 -14.15 11.84
CA LYS A 100 -13.81 -13.94 12.48
C LYS A 100 -12.76 -14.95 12.04
N ASP A 101 -13.17 -16.17 11.70
CA ASP A 101 -12.35 -17.23 11.11
C ASP A 101 -11.86 -16.83 9.70
N VAL A 102 -12.75 -16.27 8.87
CA VAL A 102 -12.40 -15.77 7.53
C VAL A 102 -11.45 -14.57 7.64
N GLN A 103 -11.76 -13.63 8.54
CA GLN A 103 -10.92 -12.46 8.79
C GLN A 103 -9.51 -12.88 9.23
N GLN A 104 -9.41 -13.81 10.19
CA GLN A 104 -8.12 -14.30 10.69
C GLN A 104 -7.33 -15.02 9.60
N LYS A 105 -7.99 -15.89 8.81
CA LYS A 105 -7.33 -16.59 7.70
C LYS A 105 -6.75 -15.61 6.67
N LEU A 106 -7.47 -14.54 6.34
CA LEU A 106 -6.96 -13.51 5.42
C LEU A 106 -5.76 -12.74 6.00
N ILE A 107 -5.71 -12.54 7.33
CA ILE A 107 -4.56 -11.94 8.01
C ILE A 107 -3.35 -12.90 7.98
N ASP A 108 -3.57 -14.18 8.28
CA ASP A 108 -2.54 -15.22 8.33
C ASP A 108 -1.94 -15.49 6.94
N ASP A 109 -2.77 -15.43 5.89
CA ASP A 109 -2.33 -15.53 4.50
C ASP A 109 -1.65 -14.23 3.99
N HIS A 110 -1.44 -13.23 4.85
CA HIS A 110 -0.87 -11.90 4.54
C HIS A 110 -1.68 -11.06 3.54
N PHE A 111 -2.98 -11.33 3.40
CA PHE A 111 -3.87 -10.62 2.48
C PHE A 111 -4.61 -9.45 3.12
N LEU A 112 -5.00 -9.54 4.40
CA LEU A 112 -5.75 -8.50 5.12
C LEU A 112 -4.88 -7.76 6.13
N PHE A 113 -5.18 -6.47 6.36
CA PHE A 113 -4.56 -5.67 7.40
C PHE A 113 -4.93 -6.18 8.81
N LYS A 114 -4.02 -5.95 9.78
CA LYS A 114 -4.26 -6.33 11.17
C LYS A 114 -5.26 -5.36 11.82
N GLU A 115 -6.20 -5.90 12.57
CA GLU A 115 -7.09 -5.11 13.42
C GLU A 115 -6.32 -4.61 14.66
N GLY A 116 -6.55 -3.35 15.06
CA GLY A 116 -6.05 -2.83 16.34
C GLY A 116 -4.57 -2.44 16.39
N ASP A 117 -4.00 -1.89 15.30
CA ASP A 117 -2.67 -1.29 15.37
C ASP A 117 -2.66 -0.11 16.35
N ARG A 118 -1.79 -0.19 17.37
CA ARG A 118 -1.71 0.79 18.45
C ARG A 118 -1.38 2.21 17.99
N PHE A 119 -0.61 2.37 16.91
CA PHE A 119 -0.21 3.67 16.39
C PHE A 119 -1.38 4.31 15.64
N LEU A 120 -2.10 3.53 14.83
CA LEU A 120 -3.31 4.00 14.15
C LEU A 120 -4.42 4.34 15.15
N GLN A 121 -4.58 3.54 16.21
CA GLN A 121 -5.53 3.83 17.28
C GLN A 121 -5.20 5.14 18.00
N ALA A 122 -3.94 5.33 18.41
CA ALA A 122 -3.49 6.56 19.08
C ALA A 122 -3.66 7.81 18.19
N ALA A 123 -3.60 7.65 16.87
CA ALA A 123 -3.82 8.72 15.90
C ALA A 123 -5.31 8.98 15.60
N ASN A 124 -6.26 8.33 16.29
CA ASN A 124 -7.69 8.36 15.99
C ASN A 124 -8.05 7.89 14.56
N ALA A 125 -7.21 7.02 13.98
CA ALA A 125 -7.37 6.55 12.60
C ALA A 125 -8.29 5.32 12.46
N CYS A 126 -8.70 4.71 13.58
CA CYS A 126 -9.53 3.50 13.60
C CYS A 126 -10.95 3.74 14.11
N ARG A 127 -11.44 5.00 14.13
CA ARG A 127 -12.80 5.31 14.60
C ARG A 127 -13.85 4.56 13.76
N TYR A 128 -14.96 4.18 14.42
CA TYR A 128 -16.09 3.46 13.82
C TYR A 128 -15.78 2.07 13.25
N TRP A 129 -14.68 1.43 13.67
CA TRP A 129 -14.33 0.10 13.16
C TRP A 129 -15.42 -0.95 13.40
N PRO A 130 -15.75 -1.84 12.44
CA PRO A 130 -15.19 -1.99 11.08
C PRO A 130 -16.00 -1.26 9.99
N SER A 131 -16.85 -0.29 10.34
CA SER A 131 -17.73 0.44 9.41
C SER A 131 -16.94 1.06 8.26
N GLY A 132 -17.36 0.80 7.02
CA GLY A 132 -16.71 1.24 5.79
C GLY A 132 -15.39 0.56 5.43
N ARG A 133 -14.93 -0.45 6.19
CA ARG A 133 -13.67 -1.15 5.90
C ARG A 133 -13.96 -2.39 5.06
N GLY A 134 -13.07 -2.67 4.12
CA GLY A 134 -13.22 -3.82 3.25
C GLY A 134 -11.91 -4.23 2.58
N ILE A 135 -11.96 -5.40 1.97
CA ILE A 135 -10.91 -5.90 1.10
C ILE A 135 -11.52 -6.33 -0.23
N TYR A 136 -10.93 -5.88 -1.32
CA TYR A 136 -11.13 -6.47 -2.63
C TYR A 136 -9.99 -7.42 -2.95
N HIS A 137 -10.27 -8.52 -3.62
CA HIS A 137 -9.23 -9.27 -4.31
C HIS A 137 -9.77 -10.02 -5.53
N ASN A 138 -8.90 -10.27 -6.50
CA ASN A 138 -9.18 -11.20 -7.58
C ASN A 138 -9.17 -12.66 -7.08
N ASP A 139 -9.66 -13.59 -7.90
CA ASP A 139 -9.81 -15.00 -7.51
C ASP A 139 -8.47 -15.65 -7.13
N ASN A 140 -7.40 -15.26 -7.82
CA ASN A 140 -6.04 -15.74 -7.57
C ASN A 140 -5.35 -15.07 -6.38
N LYS A 141 -5.98 -14.06 -5.76
CA LYS A 141 -5.41 -13.22 -4.70
C LYS A 141 -4.04 -12.62 -5.05
N THR A 142 -3.83 -12.33 -6.33
CA THR A 142 -2.62 -11.68 -6.85
C THR A 142 -2.77 -10.18 -7.03
N PHE A 143 -4.01 -9.68 -7.02
CA PHE A 143 -4.35 -8.27 -6.92
C PHE A 143 -5.37 -8.06 -5.80
N LEU A 144 -5.07 -7.12 -4.91
CA LEU A 144 -5.90 -6.78 -3.76
C LEU A 144 -6.03 -5.26 -3.60
N VAL A 145 -7.14 -4.81 -3.03
CA VAL A 145 -7.32 -3.42 -2.60
C VAL A 145 -7.84 -3.41 -1.17
N TRP A 146 -7.10 -2.77 -0.26
CA TRP A 146 -7.61 -2.47 1.08
C TRP A 146 -8.38 -1.16 1.03
N CYS A 147 -9.56 -1.13 1.63
CA CYS A 147 -10.40 0.06 1.73
C CYS A 147 -10.48 0.51 3.20
N ASN A 148 -10.16 1.79 3.44
CA ASN A 148 -10.32 2.49 4.71
C ASN A 148 -9.52 1.95 5.91
N GLU A 149 -8.28 1.50 5.67
CA GLU A 149 -7.32 1.19 6.74
C GLU A 149 -6.50 2.44 7.13
N GLU A 150 -5.20 2.48 6.88
CA GLU A 150 -4.34 3.64 7.18
C GLU A 150 -4.58 4.77 6.16
N ASP A 151 -4.70 4.40 4.89
CA ASP A 151 -5.08 5.27 3.77
C ASP A 151 -6.45 4.86 3.24
N HIS A 152 -7.07 5.70 2.40
CA HIS A 152 -8.39 5.40 1.83
C HIS A 152 -8.35 4.13 0.97
N LEU A 153 -7.31 4.01 0.14
CA LEU A 153 -7.02 2.81 -0.63
C LEU A 153 -5.56 2.40 -0.50
N ARG A 154 -5.31 1.10 -0.37
CA ARG A 154 -4.00 0.49 -0.62
C ARG A 154 -4.16 -0.54 -1.73
N LEU A 155 -3.61 -0.23 -2.92
CA LEU A 155 -3.62 -1.11 -4.07
C LEU A 155 -2.38 -2.00 -4.03
N ILE A 156 -2.57 -3.31 -4.21
CA ILE A 156 -1.56 -4.31 -3.91
C ILE A 156 -1.53 -5.31 -5.06
N SER A 157 -0.33 -5.58 -5.57
CA SER A 157 -0.05 -6.73 -6.41
C SER A 157 0.97 -7.62 -5.71
N MET A 158 0.74 -8.93 -5.72
CA MET A 158 1.66 -9.90 -5.13
C MET A 158 1.53 -11.28 -5.75
N GLN A 159 2.57 -12.11 -5.59
CA GLN A 159 2.54 -13.54 -5.90
C GLN A 159 3.72 -14.25 -5.20
N MET A 160 3.70 -15.59 -5.20
CA MET A 160 4.85 -16.39 -4.78
C MET A 160 5.99 -16.28 -5.79
N GLY A 161 7.22 -16.43 -5.32
CA GLY A 161 8.44 -16.30 -6.13
C GLY A 161 8.89 -14.85 -6.36
N GLY A 162 9.89 -14.70 -7.24
CA GLY A 162 10.67 -13.47 -7.44
C GLY A 162 10.29 -12.62 -8.65
N ASP A 163 9.21 -12.91 -9.38
CA ASP A 163 8.85 -12.18 -10.61
C ASP A 163 8.31 -10.77 -10.33
N LEU A 164 9.22 -9.82 -10.08
CA LEU A 164 8.90 -8.41 -9.90
C LEU A 164 8.27 -7.81 -11.16
N GLY A 165 8.67 -8.25 -12.35
CA GLY A 165 8.16 -7.74 -13.60
C GLY A 165 6.66 -7.96 -13.73
N GLU A 166 6.20 -9.18 -13.48
CA GLU A 166 4.78 -9.52 -13.50
C GLU A 166 3.99 -8.76 -12.42
N VAL A 167 4.48 -8.81 -11.17
CA VAL A 167 3.84 -8.12 -10.04
C VAL A 167 3.69 -6.62 -10.31
N TYR A 168 4.74 -5.97 -10.83
CA TYR A 168 4.73 -4.54 -11.12
C TYR A 168 3.80 -4.20 -12.29
N ARG A 169 3.84 -4.94 -13.39
CA ARG A 169 2.92 -4.73 -14.53
C ARG A 169 1.46 -4.83 -14.11
N ARG A 170 1.10 -5.85 -13.31
CA ARG A 170 -0.27 -6.00 -12.77
C ARG A 170 -0.67 -4.80 -11.92
N LEU A 171 0.21 -4.32 -11.03
CA LEU A 171 -0.07 -3.12 -10.23
C LEU A 171 -0.28 -1.88 -11.11
N VAL A 172 0.60 -1.65 -12.08
CA VAL A 172 0.53 -0.48 -12.98
C VAL A 172 -0.78 -0.49 -13.78
N THR A 173 -1.16 -1.65 -14.33
CA THR A 173 -2.44 -1.82 -15.03
C THR A 173 -3.62 -1.47 -14.13
N ALA A 174 -3.65 -2.02 -12.91
CA ALA A 174 -4.74 -1.77 -11.97
C ALA A 174 -4.83 -0.31 -11.53
N VAL A 175 -3.70 0.31 -11.19
CA VAL A 175 -3.67 1.72 -10.76
C VAL A 175 -4.13 2.63 -11.91
N ASN A 176 -3.64 2.42 -13.13
CA ASN A 176 -4.05 3.24 -14.28
C ASN A 176 -5.52 3.09 -14.65
N ASP A 177 -6.15 1.93 -14.40
CA ASP A 177 -7.59 1.75 -14.63
C ASP A 177 -8.41 2.43 -13.53
N ILE A 178 -8.04 2.23 -12.25
CA ILE A 178 -8.76 2.79 -11.11
C ILE A 178 -8.66 4.33 -11.08
N GLU A 179 -7.50 4.90 -11.42
CA GLU A 179 -7.29 6.35 -11.49
C GLU A 179 -8.17 7.06 -12.53
N LYS A 180 -8.73 6.34 -13.53
CA LYS A 180 -9.70 6.91 -14.48
C LYS A 180 -11.09 7.08 -13.88
N ARG A 181 -11.37 6.40 -12.77
CA ARG A 181 -12.72 6.23 -12.20
C ARG A 181 -12.86 6.90 -10.85
N ILE A 182 -11.77 6.97 -10.07
CA ILE A 182 -11.71 7.65 -8.78
C ILE A 182 -10.70 8.80 -8.83
N PRO A 183 -11.12 10.06 -8.56
CA PRO A 183 -10.20 11.16 -8.42
C PRO A 183 -9.40 11.01 -7.12
N PHE A 184 -8.07 11.12 -7.22
CA PHE A 184 -7.17 11.02 -6.08
C PHE A 184 -6.43 12.32 -5.82
N SER A 185 -6.22 12.57 -4.53
CA SER A 185 -5.53 13.76 -4.02
C SER A 185 -4.05 13.72 -4.38
N HIS A 186 -3.63 14.69 -5.19
CA HIS A 186 -2.25 14.93 -5.57
C HIS A 186 -1.84 16.38 -5.24
N ASN A 187 -0.60 16.58 -4.82
CA ASN A 187 -0.03 17.88 -4.53
C ASN A 187 1.24 18.10 -5.38
N ASP A 188 1.39 19.31 -5.94
CA ASP A 188 2.52 19.65 -6.82
C ASP A 188 3.90 19.45 -6.17
N ARG A 189 4.00 19.60 -4.85
CA ARG A 189 5.25 19.37 -4.12
C ARG A 189 5.32 17.93 -3.61
N LEU A 190 4.29 17.43 -2.95
CA LEU A 190 4.36 16.17 -2.20
C LEU A 190 3.96 14.92 -3.00
N GLY A 191 3.54 15.07 -4.26
CA GLY A 191 3.02 13.97 -5.06
C GLY A 191 1.65 13.49 -4.55
N PHE A 192 1.38 12.19 -4.60
CA PHE A 192 0.14 11.65 -4.05
C PHE A 192 0.12 11.76 -2.52
N LEU A 193 -1.00 12.24 -2.00
CA LEU A 193 -1.17 12.46 -0.57
C LEU A 193 -1.63 11.18 0.13
N THR A 194 -1.03 10.91 1.29
CA THR A 194 -1.30 9.78 2.17
C THR A 194 -1.31 10.25 3.62
N PHE A 195 -1.87 9.44 4.51
CA PHE A 195 -2.05 9.80 5.91
C PHE A 195 -0.71 9.98 6.65
N CYS A 196 0.25 9.09 6.40
CA CYS A 196 1.57 9.12 7.01
C CYS A 196 2.61 9.76 6.05
N PRO A 197 3.47 10.70 6.51
CA PRO A 197 4.47 11.36 5.65
C PRO A 197 5.46 10.38 5.01
N THR A 198 5.65 9.19 5.58
CA THR A 198 6.53 8.14 5.02
C THR A 198 5.99 7.54 3.72
N ASN A 199 4.70 7.75 3.42
CA ASN A 199 4.00 7.18 2.28
C ASN A 199 3.68 8.22 1.19
N LEU A 200 4.23 9.44 1.25
CA LEU A 200 4.01 10.48 0.25
C LEU A 200 4.69 10.16 -1.10
N GLY A 201 4.45 11.00 -2.10
CA GLY A 201 5.13 10.94 -3.38
C GLY A 201 4.60 9.83 -4.28
N THR A 202 5.43 8.82 -4.55
CA THR A 202 5.03 7.64 -5.31
C THR A 202 4.02 6.79 -4.54
N THR A 203 4.08 6.84 -3.20
CA THR A 203 3.37 5.97 -2.26
C THR A 203 3.73 4.47 -2.42
N VAL A 204 4.75 4.17 -3.24
CA VAL A 204 5.08 2.80 -3.62
C VAL A 204 5.93 2.14 -2.53
N ARG A 205 5.62 0.88 -2.22
CA ARG A 205 6.57 -0.02 -1.55
C ARG A 205 6.64 -1.33 -2.31
N ALA A 206 7.78 -1.57 -2.95
CA ALA A 206 8.17 -2.88 -3.44
C ALA A 206 8.87 -3.66 -2.33
N SER A 207 8.54 -4.93 -2.16
CA SER A 207 9.04 -5.77 -1.08
C SER A 207 9.07 -7.23 -1.50
N VAL A 208 9.97 -7.98 -0.88
CA VAL A 208 10.03 -9.45 -0.98
C VAL A 208 10.02 -10.06 0.41
N HIS A 209 9.38 -11.21 0.57
CA HIS A 209 9.72 -12.12 1.66
C HIS A 209 10.87 -13.00 1.19
N ILE A 210 12.01 -12.93 1.87
CA ILE A 210 13.27 -13.55 1.42
C ILE A 210 13.95 -14.31 2.56
N LYS A 211 14.52 -15.48 2.25
CA LYS A 211 15.28 -16.32 3.17
C LYS A 211 16.77 -16.10 2.93
N VAL A 212 17.43 -15.39 3.85
CA VAL A 212 18.89 -15.13 3.81
C VAL A 212 19.56 -15.60 5.10
N PRO A 213 19.52 -16.90 5.43
CA PRO A 213 19.87 -17.39 6.78
C PRO A 213 21.29 -17.01 7.23
N LYS A 214 22.27 -17.00 6.31
CA LYS A 214 23.65 -16.62 6.61
C LYS A 214 23.79 -15.14 7.00
N LEU A 215 23.11 -14.25 6.26
CA LEU A 215 23.14 -12.81 6.55
C LEU A 215 22.26 -12.46 7.75
N ALA A 216 21.08 -13.08 7.85
CA ALA A 216 20.13 -12.88 8.93
C ALA A 216 20.62 -13.41 10.30
N ALA A 217 21.60 -14.31 10.32
CA ALA A 217 22.28 -14.74 11.56
C ALA A 217 22.90 -13.56 12.32
N ASN A 218 23.21 -12.45 11.64
CA ASN A 218 23.58 -11.19 12.27
C ASN A 218 22.63 -10.07 11.81
N LYS A 219 21.59 -9.81 12.61
CA LYS A 219 20.57 -8.79 12.31
C LYS A 219 21.15 -7.39 12.09
N ALA A 220 22.14 -6.98 12.89
CA ALA A 220 22.80 -5.68 12.72
C ALA A 220 23.52 -5.60 11.36
N LYS A 221 24.16 -6.69 10.93
CA LYS A 221 24.80 -6.74 9.61
C LYS A 221 23.78 -6.73 8.47
N LEU A 222 22.66 -7.44 8.62
CA LEU A 222 21.56 -7.41 7.66
C LEU A 222 21.00 -5.98 7.51
N ASP A 223 20.78 -5.27 8.62
CA ASP A 223 20.29 -3.89 8.61
C ASP A 223 21.31 -2.91 8.01
N GLU A 224 22.60 -3.07 8.33
CA GLU A 224 23.69 -2.29 7.73
C GLU A 224 23.73 -2.47 6.20
N VAL A 225 23.64 -3.72 5.72
CA VAL A 225 23.66 -4.01 4.27
C VAL A 225 22.41 -3.45 3.60
N ALA A 226 21.22 -3.65 4.18
CA ALA A 226 19.97 -3.12 3.64
C ALA A 226 20.00 -1.57 3.54
N GLY A 227 20.50 -0.90 4.58
CA GLY A 227 20.62 0.56 4.62
C GLY A 227 21.47 1.14 3.49
N LYS A 228 22.54 0.45 3.07
CA LYS A 228 23.38 0.88 1.93
C LYS A 228 22.64 0.94 0.60
N TYR A 229 21.54 0.20 0.47
CA TYR A 229 20.69 0.16 -0.72
C TYR A 229 19.36 0.88 -0.50
N ASN A 230 19.24 1.69 0.57
CA ASN A 230 18.01 2.38 0.96
C ASN A 230 16.83 1.41 1.19
N LEU A 231 17.12 0.19 1.64
CA LEU A 231 16.12 -0.84 1.95
C LEU A 231 15.83 -0.88 3.45
N GLN A 232 14.58 -1.21 3.80
CA GLN A 232 14.14 -1.38 5.17
C GLN A 232 13.76 -2.84 5.45
N VAL A 233 14.30 -3.41 6.53
CA VAL A 233 13.98 -4.78 6.97
C VAL A 233 12.79 -4.76 7.93
N ARG A 234 11.78 -5.60 7.68
CA ARG A 234 10.60 -5.78 8.55
C ARG A 234 10.39 -7.28 8.84
N GLY A 235 9.70 -7.58 9.94
CA GLY A 235 9.31 -8.95 10.28
C GLY A 235 8.17 -9.48 9.41
N THR A 236 7.94 -10.79 9.52
CA THR A 236 6.80 -11.51 8.92
C THR A 236 5.51 -11.27 9.70
#